data_AF-L8MA71-F1
#
_entry.id   AF-L8MA71-F1
#
_cell.length_a   1.000
_cell.length_b   1.000
_cell.length_c   1.000
_cell.angle_alpha   90.00
_cell.angle_beta   90.00
_cell.angle_gamma   90.00
#
_symmetry.space_group_name_H-M   'P 1'
#
loop_
_entity.id
_entity.type
_entity.pdbx_description
1 polymer ?
#
loop_
_entity_poly.entity_id
_entity_poly.type
_entity_poly.pdbx_seq_one_letter_code
_entity_poly.pdbx_strand_id
1 'polypeptide(L)'
;MLTTKTQNRKFNLRLTRSWPSFEKFRSEGAKALASIKDGAIATITTKTGQYKIIEESDFQAIQGLARDVDRLQGGLSMITVAVRAVQKHPDEETIAVLTQAVAQLGELPQLPTRNSFQPLEVENLGWEEEEDDDLILDPHKIERPLEA
;
A
#
# COMPACT_ATOMS: atom_id res chain seq x y z
N MET A 1 7.20 -2.21 29.01
CA MET A 1 8.13 -1.54 28.08
C MET A 1 8.43 -2.49 26.94
N LEU A 2 7.73 -2.34 25.80
CA LEU A 2 8.05 -3.04 24.57
C LEU A 2 8.85 -2.07 23.70
N THR A 3 10.17 -2.25 23.67
CA THR A 3 11.05 -1.54 22.75
C THR A 3 10.76 -2.01 21.32
N THR A 4 9.97 -1.24 20.57
CA THR A 4 9.84 -1.39 19.13
C THR A 4 11.17 -1.00 18.50
N LYS A 5 12.05 -1.99 18.28
CA LYS A 5 13.23 -1.82 17.44
C LYS A 5 12.76 -1.46 16.04
N THR A 6 12.80 -0.17 15.71
CA THR A 6 12.58 0.36 14.37
C THR A 6 13.66 -0.22 13.46
N GLN A 7 13.36 -1.28 12.72
CA GLN A 7 14.18 -1.63 11.57
C GLN A 7 13.86 -0.58 10.51
N ASN A 8 14.76 0.39 10.36
CA ASN A 8 14.85 1.23 9.19
C ASN A 8 15.22 0.33 7.99
N ARG A 9 14.25 -0.44 7.49
CA ARG A 9 14.43 -1.25 6.28
C ARG A 9 14.53 -0.25 5.14
N LYS A 10 15.76 -0.02 4.67
CA LYS A 10 15.96 0.54 3.33
C LYS A 10 15.25 -0.41 2.37
N PHE A 11 14.19 0.09 1.74
CA PHE A 11 13.50 -0.60 0.66
C PHE A 11 14.48 -0.78 -0.50
N ASN A 12 15.20 -1.89 -0.52
CA ASN A 12 16.11 -2.26 -1.61
C ASN A 12 15.29 -2.87 -2.75
N LEU A 13 14.33 -2.10 -3.26
CA LEU A 13 13.44 -2.51 -4.33
C LEU A 13 14.24 -2.69 -5.61
N ARG A 14 14.16 -3.89 -6.18
CA ARG A 14 14.93 -4.29 -7.36
C ARG A 14 13.99 -4.98 -8.34
N LEU A 15 13.96 -4.51 -9.58
CA LEU A 15 13.27 -5.22 -10.64
C LEU A 15 14.04 -6.51 -10.94
N THR A 16 13.43 -7.66 -10.67
CA THR A 16 14.09 -8.97 -10.82
C THR A 16 13.58 -9.74 -12.02
N ARG A 17 12.31 -9.53 -12.41
CA ARG A 17 11.67 -10.31 -13.47
C ARG A 17 10.62 -9.51 -14.22
N SER A 18 10.44 -9.84 -15.49
CA SER A 18 9.38 -9.29 -16.32
C SER A 18 8.83 -10.37 -17.24
N TRP A 19 7.52 -10.49 -17.30
CA TRP A 19 6.80 -11.35 -18.24
C TRP A 19 6.09 -10.49 -19.28
N PRO A 20 6.31 -10.74 -20.58
CA PRO A 20 5.72 -9.93 -21.64
C PRO A 20 4.22 -10.21 -21.84
N SER A 21 3.70 -11.31 -21.26
CA SER A 21 2.28 -11.66 -21.31
C SER A 21 1.87 -12.47 -20.06
N PHE A 22 0.57 -12.52 -19.77
CA PHE A 22 0.03 -13.35 -18.68
C PHE A 22 0.24 -14.85 -18.94
N GLU A 23 0.15 -15.28 -20.19
CA GLU A 23 0.36 -16.67 -20.60
C GLU A 23 1.80 -17.11 -20.34
N LYS A 24 2.78 -16.22 -20.55
CA LYS A 24 4.18 -16.47 -20.19
C LYS A 24 4.37 -16.64 -18.69
N PHE A 25 3.73 -15.80 -17.88
CA PHE A 25 3.72 -15.97 -16.43
C PHE A 25 3.09 -17.31 -16.02
N ARG A 26 1.92 -17.65 -16.57
CA ARG A 26 1.19 -18.89 -16.26
C ARG A 26 1.99 -20.15 -16.62
N SER A 27 2.73 -20.12 -17.73
CA SER A 27 3.54 -21.25 -18.20
C SER A 27 4.66 -21.68 -17.23
N GLU A 28 5.07 -20.79 -16.32
CA GLU A 28 6.12 -21.07 -15.33
C GLU A 28 5.56 -21.64 -14.01
N GLY A 29 4.24 -21.58 -13.81
CA GLY A 29 3.53 -22.17 -12.69
C GLY A 29 4.00 -21.66 -11.31
N ALA A 30 3.86 -22.50 -10.29
CA ALA A 30 4.16 -22.16 -8.89
C ALA A 30 5.60 -21.66 -8.64
N LYS A 31 6.55 -21.96 -9.54
CA LYS A 31 7.94 -21.50 -9.43
C LYS A 31 8.14 -20.05 -9.89
N ALA A 32 7.19 -19.48 -10.62
CA ALA A 32 7.28 -18.11 -11.15
C ALA A 32 7.51 -17.07 -10.04
N LEU A 33 6.86 -17.29 -8.88
CA LEU A 33 6.87 -16.39 -7.73
C LEU A 33 7.98 -16.70 -6.71
N ALA A 34 8.65 -17.83 -6.81
CA ALA A 34 9.64 -18.26 -5.81
C ALA A 34 10.81 -17.27 -5.65
N SER A 35 11.14 -16.54 -6.71
CA SER A 35 12.18 -15.51 -6.74
C SER A 35 11.70 -14.11 -6.29
N ILE A 36 10.41 -13.94 -5.98
CA ILE A 36 9.83 -12.64 -5.62
C ILE A 36 9.76 -12.53 -4.09
N LYS A 37 10.90 -12.19 -3.50
CA LYS A 37 11.09 -11.96 -2.05
C LYS A 37 12.11 -10.85 -1.81
N ASP A 38 12.13 -10.29 -0.60
CA ASP A 38 13.21 -9.39 -0.12
C ASP A 38 13.46 -8.18 -1.05
N GLY A 39 12.40 -7.43 -1.35
CA GLY A 39 12.43 -6.25 -2.20
C GLY A 39 12.44 -6.55 -3.70
N ALA A 40 12.26 -7.80 -4.10
CA ALA A 40 12.11 -8.15 -5.51
C ALA A 40 10.76 -7.66 -6.07
N ILE A 41 10.82 -6.97 -7.21
CA ILE A 41 9.66 -6.55 -7.99
C ILE A 41 9.64 -7.32 -9.29
N ALA A 42 8.51 -7.96 -9.59
CA ALA A 42 8.21 -8.54 -10.88
C ALA A 42 7.23 -7.66 -11.66
N THR A 43 7.23 -7.77 -12.99
CA THR A 43 6.24 -7.11 -13.85
C THR A 43 5.55 -8.11 -14.75
N ILE A 44 4.23 -8.05 -14.85
CA ILE A 44 3.45 -8.74 -15.89
C ILE A 44 2.88 -7.68 -16.82
N THR A 45 3.16 -7.79 -18.11
CA THR A 45 2.50 -6.99 -19.13
C THR A 45 1.29 -7.75 -19.66
N THR A 46 0.17 -7.04 -19.84
CA THR A 46 -1.08 -7.57 -20.39
C THR A 46 -1.62 -6.58 -21.42
N LYS A 47 -2.72 -6.94 -22.10
CA LYS A 47 -3.40 -6.03 -23.03
C LYS A 47 -3.98 -4.79 -22.32
N THR A 48 -4.34 -4.91 -21.04
CA THR A 48 -4.97 -3.83 -20.25
C THR A 48 -3.96 -2.97 -19.50
N GLY A 49 -2.69 -3.40 -19.38
CA GLY A 49 -1.65 -2.63 -18.73
C GLY A 49 -0.53 -3.48 -18.13
N GLN A 50 0.26 -2.86 -17.27
CA GLN A 50 1.35 -3.50 -16.54
C GLN A 50 1.00 -3.66 -15.06
N TYR A 51 1.17 -4.86 -14.55
CA TYR A 51 0.97 -5.20 -13.15
C TYR A 51 2.32 -5.46 -12.48
N LYS A 52 2.48 -4.99 -11.24
CA LYS A 52 3.67 -5.24 -10.42
C LYS A 52 3.35 -6.29 -9.37
N ILE A 53 4.22 -7.27 -9.22
CA ILE A 53 4.13 -8.29 -8.18
C ILE A 53 5.29 -8.05 -7.21
N ILE A 54 4.97 -7.99 -5.92
CA ILE A 54 5.92 -7.84 -4.82
C ILE A 54 5.49 -8.74 -3.67
N GLU A 55 6.41 -9.00 -2.75
CA GLU A 55 6.09 -9.70 -1.51
C GLU A 55 5.13 -8.86 -0.66
N GLU A 56 4.15 -9.50 0.00
CA GLU A 56 3.18 -8.80 0.83
C GLU A 56 3.85 -7.98 1.95
N SER A 57 4.91 -8.51 2.54
CA SER A 57 5.67 -7.82 3.59
C SER A 57 6.29 -6.50 3.10
N ASP A 58 6.81 -6.48 1.86
CA ASP A 58 7.33 -5.28 1.22
C ASP A 58 6.21 -4.29 0.87
N PHE A 59 5.08 -4.79 0.34
CA PHE A 59 3.91 -3.94 0.04
C PHE A 59 3.42 -3.20 1.28
N GLN A 60 3.28 -3.92 2.39
CA GLN A 60 2.75 -3.37 3.64
C GLN A 60 3.69 -2.35 4.27
N ALA A 61 5.00 -2.59 4.16
CA ALA A 61 5.98 -1.62 4.61
C ALA A 61 5.95 -0.34 3.73
N ILE A 62 5.82 -0.45 2.41
CA ILE A 62 5.67 0.71 1.51
C ILE A 62 4.36 1.45 1.82
N GLN A 63 3.25 0.73 1.98
CA GLN A 63 1.95 1.30 2.30
C GLN A 63 1.95 2.00 3.66
N GLY A 64 2.62 1.42 4.65
CA GLY A 64 2.82 2.03 5.97
C GLY A 64 3.57 3.36 5.86
N LEU A 65 4.68 3.37 5.10
CA LEU A 65 5.44 4.59 4.85
C LEU A 65 4.61 5.66 4.14
N ALA A 66 3.83 5.29 3.12
CA ALA A 66 2.97 6.23 2.40
C ALA A 66 1.94 6.88 3.35
N ARG A 67 1.31 6.07 4.22
CA ARG A 67 0.35 6.59 5.22
C ARG A 67 1.01 7.48 6.27
N ASP A 68 2.24 7.18 6.68
CA ASP A 68 2.99 8.04 7.59
C ASP A 68 3.32 9.39 6.94
N VAL A 69 3.69 9.40 5.65
CA VAL A 69 3.90 10.62 4.87
C VAL A 69 2.61 11.44 4.75
N ASP A 70 1.48 10.81 4.41
CA ASP A 70 0.18 11.50 4.32
C ASP A 70 -0.22 12.13 5.66
N ARG A 71 0.01 11.43 6.78
CA ARG A 71 -0.24 11.97 8.13
C ARG A 71 0.65 13.16 8.45
N LEU A 72 1.93 13.10 8.11
CA LEU A 72 2.86 14.22 8.30
C LEU A 72 2.45 15.43 7.46
N GLN A 73 2.05 15.22 6.20
CA GLN A 73 1.53 16.28 5.34
C GLN A 73 0.27 16.91 5.93
N GLY A 74 -0.66 16.10 6.44
CA GLY A 74 -1.87 16.58 7.11
C GLY A 74 -1.57 17.41 8.35
N GLY A 75 -0.65 16.95 9.21
CA GLY A 75 -0.23 17.70 10.40
C GLY A 75 0.47 19.02 10.07
N LEU A 76 1.36 19.04 9.06
CA LEU A 76 2.01 20.27 8.59
C LEU A 76 1.01 21.28 7.99
N SER A 77 -0.02 20.78 7.29
CA SER A 77 -1.11 21.62 6.79
C SER A 77 -1.86 22.29 7.94
N MET A 78 -2.18 21.55 9.01
CA MET A 78 -2.81 22.12 10.21
C MET A 78 -1.94 23.21 10.85
N ILE A 79 -0.63 22.97 11.01
CA ILE A 79 0.30 23.99 11.54
C ILE A 79 0.29 25.24 10.67
N THR A 80 0.29 25.09 9.35
CA THR A 80 0.23 26.23 8.43
C THR A 80 -1.04 27.07 8.64
N VAL A 81 -2.18 26.43 8.90
CA VAL A 81 -3.43 27.13 9.22
C VAL A 81 -3.34 27.86 10.55
N ALA A 82 -2.80 27.20 11.59
CA ALA A 82 -2.64 27.80 12.91
C ALA A 82 -1.68 29.01 12.88
N VAL A 83 -0.56 28.92 12.15
CA VAL A 83 0.36 30.05 11.94
C VAL A 83 -0.34 31.22 11.28
N ARG A 84 -1.16 30.98 10.24
CA ARG A 84 -1.94 32.04 9.59
C ARG A 84 -2.96 32.67 10.52
N ALA A 85 -3.55 31.91 11.44
CA ALA A 85 -4.47 32.44 12.45
C ALA A 85 -3.74 33.38 13.41
N VAL A 86 -2.59 32.97 13.96
CA VAL A 86 -1.75 33.81 14.82
C VAL A 86 -1.27 35.07 14.10
N GLN A 87 -0.90 34.97 12.82
CA GLN A 87 -0.48 36.13 12.03
C GLN A 87 -1.60 37.17 11.84
N LYS A 88 -2.86 36.73 11.75
CA LYS A 88 -4.02 37.62 11.60
C LYS A 88 -4.51 38.17 12.94
N HIS A 89 -4.47 37.34 13.98
CA HIS A 89 -4.98 37.63 15.31
C HIS A 89 -4.00 37.06 16.34
N PRO A 90 -3.01 37.84 16.81
CA PRO A 90 -1.99 37.35 17.75
C PRO A 90 -2.48 37.43 19.21
N ASP A 91 -3.57 36.73 19.50
CA ASP A 91 -4.13 36.58 20.84
C ASP A 91 -3.75 35.24 21.49
N GLU A 92 -4.04 35.11 22.78
CA GLU A 92 -3.66 33.94 23.57
C GLU A 92 -4.32 32.65 23.05
N GLU A 93 -5.53 32.74 22.50
CA GLU A 93 -6.28 31.58 22.00
C GLU A 93 -5.65 31.05 20.70
N THR A 94 -5.31 31.91 19.75
CA THR A 94 -4.65 31.47 18.50
C THR A 94 -3.25 30.93 18.74
N ILE A 95 -2.50 31.48 19.69
CA ILE A 95 -1.19 30.97 20.11
C ILE A 95 -1.33 29.60 20.77
N ALA A 96 -2.36 29.39 21.60
CA ALA A 96 -2.66 28.09 22.19
C ALA A 96 -3.00 27.03 21.12
N VAL A 97 -3.77 27.40 20.10
CA VAL A 97 -4.07 26.51 18.95
C VAL A 97 -2.80 26.11 18.20
N LEU A 98 -1.88 27.05 17.94
CA LEU A 98 -0.60 26.73 17.31
C LEU A 98 0.24 25.79 18.18
N THR A 99 0.31 26.04 19.47
CA THR A 99 1.04 25.19 20.43
C THR A 99 0.48 23.76 20.44
N GLN A 100 -0.84 23.63 20.45
CA GLN A 100 -1.53 22.33 20.39
C GLN A 100 -1.29 21.61 19.06
N ALA A 101 -1.32 22.32 17.93
CA ALA A 101 -1.05 21.73 16.62
C ALA A 101 0.39 21.18 16.51
N VAL A 102 1.36 21.91 17.08
CA VAL A 102 2.76 21.46 17.13
C VAL A 102 2.92 20.24 18.05
N ALA A 103 2.29 20.24 19.22
CA ALA A 103 2.31 19.11 20.14
C ALA A 103 1.73 17.84 19.48
N GLN A 104 0.58 17.96 18.80
CA GLN A 104 -0.05 16.85 18.09
C GLN A 104 0.81 16.28 16.96
N LEU A 105 1.59 17.12 16.25
CA LEU A 105 2.53 16.64 15.24
C LEU A 105 3.69 15.84 15.88
N GLY A 106 4.23 16.33 16.99
CA GLY A 106 5.32 15.67 17.72
C GLY A 106 4.92 14.34 18.37
N GLU A 107 3.63 14.18 18.69
CA GLU A 107 3.07 12.99 19.33
C GLU A 107 2.42 12.01 18.34
N LEU A 108 2.53 12.22 17.02
CA LEU A 108 1.93 11.32 16.04
C LEU A 108 2.42 9.88 16.27
N PRO A 109 1.55 8.95 16.72
CA PRO A 109 1.98 7.58 16.92
C PRO A 109 2.33 6.98 15.57
N GLN A 110 3.48 6.29 15.50
CA GLN A 110 3.84 5.49 14.34
C GLN A 110 2.71 4.51 14.04
N LEU A 111 2.30 4.40 12.78
CA LEU A 111 1.29 3.42 12.41
C LEU A 111 1.83 2.01 12.73
N PRO A 112 1.00 1.15 13.34
CA PRO A 112 1.43 -0.20 13.65
C PRO A 112 1.76 -0.92 12.33
N THR A 113 3.03 -1.27 12.14
CA THR A 113 3.43 -2.16 11.06
C THR A 113 3.04 -3.58 11.46
N ARG A 114 2.21 -4.26 10.66
CA ARG A 114 1.82 -5.64 10.95
C ARG A 114 3.03 -6.55 10.72
N ASN A 115 3.53 -7.21 11.78
CA ASN A 115 4.76 -8.02 11.71
C ASN A 115 4.54 -9.43 11.14
N SER A 116 3.29 -9.86 11.00
CA SER A 116 2.94 -11.14 10.39
C SER A 116 1.61 -11.04 9.68
N PHE A 117 1.47 -11.87 8.66
CA PHE A 117 0.27 -12.04 7.86
C PHE A 117 -0.05 -13.52 7.90
N GLN A 118 -1.34 -13.82 8.04
CA GLN A 118 -1.79 -15.19 7.86
C GLN A 118 -1.43 -15.55 6.41
N PRO A 119 -0.67 -16.63 6.18
CA PRO A 119 -0.35 -17.06 4.82
C PRO A 119 -1.65 -17.15 4.02
N LEU A 120 -1.65 -16.69 2.78
CA LEU A 120 -2.72 -16.99 1.85
C LEU A 120 -2.74 -18.51 1.70
N GLU A 121 -3.67 -19.16 2.39
CA GLU A 121 -4.01 -20.53 2.08
C GLU A 121 -4.60 -20.50 0.67
N VAL A 122 -4.06 -21.33 -0.22
CA VAL A 122 -4.70 -21.55 -1.51
C VAL A 122 -6.08 -22.05 -1.17
N GLU A 123 -7.11 -21.23 -1.41
CA GLU A 123 -8.46 -21.72 -1.29
C GLU A 123 -8.54 -22.93 -2.22
N ASN A 124 -8.78 -24.11 -1.66
CA ASN A 124 -9.39 -25.21 -2.39
C ASN A 124 -10.82 -24.78 -2.71
N LEU A 125 -10.96 -23.70 -3.50
CA LEU A 125 -12.08 -23.59 -4.42
C LEU A 125 -11.97 -24.87 -5.22
N GLY A 126 -12.95 -25.74 -5.10
CA GLY A 126 -13.04 -26.90 -5.98
C GLY A 126 -13.06 -26.33 -7.39
N TRP A 127 -11.91 -26.31 -8.04
CA TRP A 127 -11.81 -26.23 -9.49
C TRP A 127 -12.33 -27.59 -9.96
N GLU A 128 -13.63 -27.81 -9.77
CA GLU A 128 -14.39 -28.57 -10.75
C GLU A 128 -14.03 -27.88 -12.07
N GLU A 129 -13.55 -28.67 -13.02
CA GLU A 129 -13.27 -28.22 -14.37
C GLU A 129 -14.58 -27.68 -14.94
N GLU A 130 -14.92 -26.42 -14.65
CA GLU A 130 -15.91 -25.67 -15.40
C GLU A 130 -15.25 -25.44 -16.76
N GLU A 131 -15.57 -26.31 -17.71
CA GLU A 131 -15.08 -26.31 -19.09
C GLU A 131 -15.39 -25.00 -19.87
N ASP A 132 -16.01 -24.00 -19.22
CA ASP A 132 -16.47 -22.75 -19.82
C ASP A 132 -16.09 -21.51 -18.97
N ASP A 133 -14.86 -21.46 -18.44
CA ASP A 133 -14.33 -20.24 -17.81
C ASP A 133 -13.90 -19.21 -18.88
N ASP A 134 -14.88 -18.74 -19.64
CA ASP A 134 -14.78 -17.62 -20.57
C ASP A 134 -14.48 -16.34 -19.76
N LEU A 135 -13.19 -16.00 -19.66
CA LEU A 135 -12.74 -14.74 -19.10
C LEU A 135 -13.53 -13.58 -19.72
N ILE A 136 -14.38 -12.92 -18.93
CA ILE A 136 -15.10 -11.71 -19.35
C ILE A 136 -14.08 -10.57 -19.47
N LEU A 137 -13.48 -10.42 -20.64
CA LEU A 137 -12.51 -9.36 -20.96
C LEU A 137 -13.19 -8.02 -21.29
N ASP A 138 -14.52 -7.99 -21.38
CA ASP A 138 -15.31 -6.80 -21.66
C ASP A 138 -15.79 -6.14 -20.36
N PRO A 139 -15.29 -4.94 -20.01
CA PRO A 139 -15.66 -4.23 -18.78
C PRO A 139 -17.15 -3.85 -18.70
N HIS A 140 -17.89 -3.89 -19.82
CA HIS A 140 -19.32 -3.57 -19.88
C HIS A 140 -20.22 -4.76 -19.52
N LYS A 141 -19.66 -5.97 -19.44
CA LYS A 141 -20.39 -7.20 -19.09
C LYS A 141 -20.32 -7.54 -17.59
N ILE A 142 -19.62 -6.72 -16.81
CA ILE A 142 -19.53 -6.87 -15.36
C ILE A 142 -20.76 -6.20 -14.74
N GLU A 143 -21.66 -6.98 -14.15
CA GLU A 143 -22.78 -6.41 -13.38
C GLU A 143 -22.24 -5.58 -12.21
N ARG A 144 -22.49 -4.27 -12.23
CA ARG A 144 -22.06 -3.37 -11.17
C ARG A 144 -23.18 -3.22 -10.16
N PRO A 145 -22.94 -3.36 -8.85
CA PRO A 145 -24.00 -3.31 -7.83
C PRO A 145 -24.68 -1.94 -7.63
N LEU A 146 -24.54 -0.98 -8.53
CA LEU A 146 -25.05 0.39 -8.37
C LEU A 146 -25.55 0.99 -9.69
N GLU A 147 -26.43 0.30 -10.39
CA GLU A 147 -27.36 0.91 -11.35
C GLU A 147 -28.76 0.32 -11.14
N ALA A 148 -29.45 0.85 -10.12
CA ALA A 148 -30.91 0.78 -9.95
C ALA A 148 -31.44 2.22 -9.98
#